data_AF-A0A897NTV3-F1
#
_entry.id   AF-A0A897NTV3-F1
#
_cell.length_a   1.000
_cell.length_b   1.000
_cell.length_c   1.000
_cell.angle_alpha   90.00
_cell.angle_beta   90.00
_cell.angle_gamma   90.00
#
_symmetry.space_group_name_H-M   'P 1'
#
loop_
_entity.id
_entity.type
_entity.pdbx_description
1 polymer ?
#
loop_
_entity_poly.entity_id
_entity_poly.type
_entity_poly.pdbx_seq_one_letter_code
_entity_poly.pdbx_strand_id
1 'polypeptide(L)'
;MAEGETGGADVPGDEPTPPAEPYDPEPGPEGGLEGAPDDEELPLTEHIEEMFSRLLRVLLVMAVVSGVVFPFAEQIINFLWYSYLQPASAEACAQGVSAARSSACPRVYHPLGLILARLKVATLAGFVVALPVLVYESYLFMRPGLYSHERRYYLASVPTSLVLAVVGLLFAHILVLPAIFTYFLFYSEGAAEIAFSLGQTFELMVLMLGFFAFIFQIPLFIMLAIMMGVTSRRWLADRRLYFWAGFATVAFIFNPDPTGMAPFIVTATMIVLFEGTLALLYWTGDGSLEPTLENATAARPYVWATTGLVGYVLSSLPMPGSYYDAIPTVVVDVIDGVGLLGYLPALVALVIIAIFEGTLLTLKGRATRRSYQTLLRLRRARIPLWITAVAIGYFANPRPPLVQAADSIALPAPTVAAGVLAVLAAYELGLALWRWRRAEY
;
A
#
# COMPACT_ATOMS: atom_id res chain seq x y z
N MET A 1 -41.97 87.01 35.32
CA MET A 1 -42.25 85.57 35.11
C MET A 1 -40.91 84.96 34.73
N ALA A 2 -39.98 84.87 35.67
CA ALA A 2 -39.84 83.81 36.68
C ALA A 2 -39.60 82.47 36.00
N GLU A 3 -38.51 81.74 36.16
CA GLU A 3 -37.23 81.81 36.91
C GLU A 3 -36.56 80.46 36.53
N GLY A 4 -35.27 80.21 36.55
CA GLY A 4 -34.11 80.88 37.10
C GLY A 4 -32.88 80.30 36.37
N GLU A 5 -31.80 81.08 36.28
CA GLU A 5 -30.68 81.06 37.25
C GLU A 5 -29.63 80.01 36.84
N THR A 6 -28.33 80.25 36.81
CA THR A 6 -27.43 81.39 37.12
C THR A 6 -26.05 80.92 36.64
N GLY A 7 -25.23 81.76 36.00
CA GLY A 7 -24.08 82.42 36.64
C GLY A 7 -22.91 81.46 36.85
N GLY A 8 -21.69 81.66 36.35
CA GLY A 8 -21.01 82.83 35.84
C GLY A 8 -19.54 82.75 36.25
N ALA A 9 -18.69 83.39 35.44
CA ALA A 9 -17.31 83.84 35.72
C ALA A 9 -16.10 82.92 35.39
N ASP A 10 -15.45 83.32 34.28
CA ASP A 10 -14.01 83.37 33.93
C ASP A 10 -12.99 83.13 35.06
N VAL A 11 -12.05 82.17 34.95
CA VAL A 11 -10.78 82.09 34.15
C VAL A 11 -9.55 82.63 34.94
N PRO A 12 -8.45 81.85 35.03
CA PRO A 12 -7.21 82.29 34.35
C PRO A 12 -6.34 81.16 33.75
N GLY A 13 -5.90 81.36 32.50
CA GLY A 13 -4.53 81.12 31.99
C GLY A 13 -3.83 79.76 32.14
N ASP A 14 -3.76 79.05 31.00
CA ASP A 14 -2.55 78.50 30.33
C ASP A 14 -1.60 77.55 31.11
N GLU A 15 -1.80 76.24 30.92
CA GLU A 15 -0.71 75.27 30.78
C GLU A 15 -0.94 74.47 29.47
N PRO A 16 0.07 74.35 28.58
CA PRO A 16 -0.07 73.52 27.39
C PRO A 16 -0.04 72.05 27.81
N THR A 17 -1.14 71.34 27.59
CA THR A 17 -1.18 69.88 27.64
C THR A 17 -0.05 69.32 26.76
N PRO A 18 0.83 68.43 27.27
CA PRO A 18 1.85 67.81 26.45
C PRO A 18 1.18 67.06 25.30
N PRO A 19 1.76 67.07 24.09
CA PRO A 19 1.19 66.30 22.98
C PRO A 19 1.10 64.84 23.42
N ALA A 20 -0.07 64.23 23.20
CA ALA A 20 -0.26 62.81 23.44
C ALA A 20 0.88 62.05 22.77
N GLU A 21 1.68 61.33 23.57
CA GLU A 21 2.68 60.44 23.02
C GLU A 21 2.00 59.51 22.01
N PRO A 22 2.62 59.23 20.85
CA PRO A 22 2.11 58.22 19.95
C PRO A 22 1.93 56.94 20.75
N TYR A 23 0.70 56.42 20.80
CA TYR A 23 0.45 55.08 21.29
C TYR A 23 1.22 54.13 20.38
N ASP A 24 2.41 53.77 20.81
CA ASP A 24 3.17 52.65 20.24
C ASP A 24 2.54 51.41 20.87
N PRO A 25 1.76 50.61 20.13
CA PRO A 25 1.24 49.39 20.69
C PRO A 25 2.45 48.54 21.07
N GLU A 26 2.65 48.29 22.37
CA GLU A 26 3.54 47.22 22.78
C GLU A 26 3.18 45.99 21.94
N PRO A 27 4.17 45.29 21.35
CA PRO A 27 3.88 44.05 20.65
C PRO A 27 3.27 43.14 21.69
N GLY A 28 1.94 43.00 21.63
CA GLY A 28 1.22 42.01 22.40
C GLY A 28 1.91 40.68 22.14
N PRO A 29 1.94 39.75 23.09
CA PRO A 29 2.54 38.45 22.86
C PRO A 29 1.80 37.87 21.65
N GLU A 30 2.44 37.88 20.49
CA GLU A 30 1.96 37.22 19.30
C GLU A 30 1.98 35.75 19.69
N GLY A 31 0.83 35.27 20.16
CA GLY A 31 0.50 33.86 20.21
C GLY A 31 0.37 33.35 18.79
N GLY A 32 1.45 33.47 18.00
CA GLY A 32 1.69 32.61 16.88
C GLY A 32 1.78 31.21 17.44
N LEU A 33 1.08 30.27 16.81
CA LEU A 33 1.31 28.86 17.05
C LEU A 33 2.82 28.63 16.85
N GLU A 34 3.55 28.40 17.94
CA GLU A 34 5.01 28.28 17.93
C GLU A 34 5.39 27.19 16.92
N GLY A 35 5.87 27.62 15.75
CA GLY A 35 6.23 26.78 14.62
C GLY A 35 7.41 25.88 14.94
N ALA A 36 7.85 25.06 13.99
CA ALA A 36 9.07 24.29 14.21
C ALA A 36 10.26 25.25 14.50
N PRO A 37 11.25 24.87 15.33
CA PRO A 37 12.33 25.79 15.72
C PRO A 37 13.18 26.36 14.58
N ASP A 38 13.17 25.69 13.43
CA ASP A 38 13.87 26.12 12.20
C ASP A 38 12.89 26.53 11.08
N ASP A 39 11.64 26.87 11.44
CA ASP A 39 10.61 27.31 10.49
C ASP A 39 10.84 28.78 10.15
N GLU A 40 11.32 29.05 8.94
CA GLU A 40 11.52 30.39 8.39
C GLU A 40 10.48 30.65 7.30
N GLU A 41 9.76 31.77 7.39
CA GLU A 41 8.78 32.16 6.36
C GLU A 41 9.49 32.57 5.06
N LEU A 42 9.57 31.65 4.10
CA LEU A 42 10.14 31.91 2.78
C LEU A 42 9.12 32.56 1.82
N PRO A 43 9.55 33.49 0.95
CA PRO A 43 8.73 33.96 -0.16
C PRO A 43 8.24 32.79 -1.05
N LEU A 44 7.00 32.86 -1.54
CA LEU A 44 6.40 31.80 -2.36
C LEU A 44 7.26 31.43 -3.59
N THR A 45 7.95 32.41 -4.18
CA THR A 45 8.85 32.19 -5.31
C THR A 45 10.03 31.31 -4.94
N GLU A 46 10.61 31.52 -3.77
CA GLU A 46 11.74 30.75 -3.27
C GLU A 46 11.32 29.32 -2.92
N HIS A 47 10.15 29.14 -2.32
CA HIS A 47 9.61 27.82 -2.02
C HIS A 47 9.34 26.98 -3.29
N ILE A 48 8.82 27.61 -4.34
CA ILE A 48 8.63 26.95 -5.65
C ILE A 48 9.98 26.62 -6.31
N GLU A 49 10.94 27.54 -6.26
CA GLU A 49 12.28 27.33 -6.80
C GLU A 49 12.97 26.14 -6.12
N GLU A 50 12.82 26.02 -4.80
CA GLU A 50 13.34 24.89 -4.04
C GLU A 50 12.72 23.56 -4.50
N MET A 51 11.39 23.50 -4.64
CA MET A 51 10.69 22.31 -5.13
C MET A 51 11.21 21.86 -6.50
N PHE A 52 11.35 22.80 -7.45
CA PHE A 52 11.86 22.49 -8.78
C PHE A 52 13.33 22.06 -8.76
N SER A 53 14.19 22.73 -7.98
CA SER A 53 15.60 22.38 -7.82
C SER A 53 15.77 20.95 -7.30
N ARG A 54 14.94 20.55 -6.33
CA ARG A 54 14.95 19.20 -5.75
C ARG A 54 14.42 18.15 -6.73
N LEU A 55 13.32 18.44 -7.41
CA LEU A 55 12.79 17.56 -8.46
C LEU A 55 13.81 17.35 -9.58
N LEU A 56 14.54 18.39 -9.98
CA LEU A 56 15.57 18.29 -11.01
C LEU A 56 16.75 17.40 -10.57
N ARG A 57 17.14 17.41 -9.29
CA ARG A 57 18.15 16.47 -8.76
C ARG A 57 17.67 15.03 -8.86
N VAL A 58 16.42 14.74 -8.50
CA VAL A 58 15.82 13.40 -8.64
C VAL A 58 15.82 12.95 -10.10
N LEU A 59 15.40 13.83 -11.01
CA LEU A 59 15.39 13.56 -12.45
C LEU A 59 16.81 13.35 -13.02
N LEU A 60 17.80 14.10 -12.53
CA LEU A 60 19.20 13.93 -12.92
C LEU A 60 19.72 12.55 -12.49
N VAL A 61 19.48 12.14 -11.25
CA VAL A 61 19.86 10.80 -10.78
C VAL A 61 19.17 9.71 -11.61
N MET A 62 17.87 9.87 -11.86
CA MET A 62 17.11 8.96 -12.73
C MET A 62 17.74 8.85 -14.13
N ALA A 63 18.11 9.98 -14.74
CA ALA A 63 18.71 10.03 -16.07
C ALA A 63 20.12 9.40 -16.09
N VAL A 64 20.95 9.67 -15.09
CA VAL A 64 22.30 9.09 -14.98
C VAL A 64 22.23 7.58 -14.84
N VAL A 65 21.39 7.07 -13.92
CA VAL A 65 21.22 5.63 -13.73
C VAL A 65 20.67 4.98 -15.00
N SER A 66 19.69 5.62 -15.66
CA SER A 66 19.17 5.14 -16.95
C SER A 66 20.28 5.04 -18.00
N GLY A 67 21.14 6.05 -18.10
CA GLY A 67 22.28 6.04 -19.02
C GLY A 67 23.28 4.91 -18.74
N VAL A 68 23.54 4.61 -17.47
CA VAL A 68 24.43 3.52 -17.05
C VAL A 68 23.82 2.14 -17.34
N VAL A 69 22.50 1.98 -17.19
CA VAL A 69 21.80 0.69 -17.40
C VAL A 69 21.52 0.43 -18.88
N PHE A 70 21.37 1.46 -19.70
CA PHE A 70 21.08 1.35 -21.14
C PHE A 70 21.91 0.33 -21.92
N PRO A 71 23.26 0.24 -21.80
CA PRO A 71 24.06 -0.79 -22.49
C PRO A 71 23.71 -2.23 -22.08
N PHE A 72 23.18 -2.44 -20.88
CA PHE A 72 22.77 -3.75 -20.36
C PHE A 72 21.29 -4.06 -20.62
N ALA A 73 20.53 -3.14 -21.22
CA ALA A 73 19.09 -3.27 -21.36
C ALA A 73 18.66 -4.52 -22.14
N GLU A 74 19.44 -4.99 -23.11
CA GLU A 74 19.14 -6.23 -23.83
C GLU A 74 19.19 -7.48 -22.95
N GLN A 75 20.15 -7.54 -22.02
CA GLN A 75 20.25 -8.65 -21.06
C GLN A 75 19.03 -8.68 -20.14
N ILE A 76 18.60 -7.50 -19.69
CA ILE A 76 17.41 -7.35 -18.83
C ILE A 76 16.15 -7.71 -19.61
N ILE A 77 16.04 -7.29 -20.87
CA ILE A 77 14.94 -7.67 -21.78
C ILE A 77 14.87 -9.20 -21.88
N ASN A 78 15.97 -9.86 -22.26
CA ASN A 78 15.97 -11.31 -22.39
C ASN A 78 15.61 -12.01 -21.06
N PHE A 79 16.15 -11.52 -19.94
CA PHE A 79 15.80 -12.04 -18.61
C PHE A 79 14.29 -11.92 -18.32
N LEU A 80 13.71 -10.73 -18.48
CA LEU A 80 12.29 -10.50 -18.21
C LEU A 80 11.38 -11.29 -19.15
N TRP A 81 11.71 -11.37 -20.43
CA TRP A 81 10.88 -12.05 -21.41
C TRP A 81 10.78 -13.56 -21.15
N TYR A 82 11.93 -14.21 -21.00
CA TYR A 82 12.00 -15.67 -20.84
C TYR A 82 11.70 -16.15 -19.42
N SER A 83 11.50 -15.25 -18.45
CA SER A 83 11.01 -15.60 -17.11
C SER A 83 9.55 -16.07 -17.13
N TYR A 84 8.72 -15.55 -18.04
CA TYR A 84 7.27 -15.83 -18.07
C TYR A 84 6.80 -16.61 -19.30
N LEU A 85 7.40 -16.33 -20.46
CA LEU A 85 6.98 -16.88 -21.75
C LEU A 85 7.99 -17.96 -22.17
N GLN A 86 7.65 -19.24 -21.96
CA GLN A 86 8.49 -20.37 -22.39
C GLN A 86 8.33 -20.65 -23.90
N PRO A 87 9.43 -20.86 -24.65
CA PRO A 87 10.52 -21.72 -24.20
C PRO A 87 11.94 -21.14 -24.20
N ALA A 88 12.64 -21.51 -23.12
CA ALA A 88 14.07 -21.75 -22.92
C ALA A 88 15.11 -20.69 -23.31
N SER A 89 15.06 -20.02 -24.46
CA SER A 89 16.07 -19.03 -24.86
C SER A 89 15.75 -18.38 -26.21
N ALA A 90 16.43 -17.26 -26.49
CA ALA A 90 16.43 -16.64 -27.83
C ALA A 90 16.91 -17.61 -28.93
N GLU A 91 17.81 -18.53 -28.58
CA GLU A 91 18.33 -19.56 -29.50
C GLU A 91 17.25 -20.59 -29.87
N ALA A 92 16.39 -20.96 -28.93
CA ALA A 92 15.27 -21.85 -29.21
C ALA A 92 14.29 -21.19 -30.21
N CYS A 93 14.01 -19.89 -30.04
CA CYS A 93 13.19 -19.12 -30.98
C CYS A 93 13.82 -19.04 -32.39
N ALA A 94 15.16 -19.00 -32.50
CA ALA A 94 15.86 -18.96 -33.78
C ALA A 94 15.85 -20.31 -34.52
N GLN A 95 15.77 -21.44 -33.81
CA GLN A 95 15.84 -22.79 -34.39
C GLN A 95 14.49 -23.35 -34.84
N GLY A 96 13.41 -22.57 -34.75
CA GLY A 96 12.06 -23.01 -35.11
C GLY A 96 11.45 -23.87 -34.02
N VAL A 97 10.64 -23.25 -33.17
CA VAL A 97 9.90 -23.93 -32.10
C VAL A 97 8.58 -24.47 -32.63
N SER A 98 8.08 -25.57 -32.07
CA SER A 98 6.71 -26.07 -32.32
C SER A 98 5.65 -24.95 -32.22
N ALA A 99 4.60 -25.02 -33.05
CA ALA A 99 3.56 -23.99 -33.14
C ALA A 99 2.98 -23.59 -31.77
N ALA A 100 2.78 -24.56 -30.86
CA ALA A 100 2.27 -24.34 -29.51
C ALA A 100 3.17 -23.46 -28.61
N ARG A 101 4.46 -23.32 -28.93
CA ARG A 101 5.43 -22.49 -28.20
C ARG A 101 5.96 -21.31 -29.03
N SER A 102 5.56 -21.20 -30.30
CA SER A 102 5.94 -20.09 -31.19
C SER A 102 5.31 -18.76 -30.76
N SER A 103 4.17 -18.81 -30.07
CA SER A 103 3.48 -17.65 -29.52
C SER A 103 4.33 -16.87 -28.50
N ALA A 104 5.23 -17.56 -27.79
CA ALA A 104 6.12 -16.99 -26.77
C ALA A 104 7.36 -16.27 -27.33
N CYS A 105 7.67 -16.37 -28.63
CA CYS A 105 8.83 -15.72 -29.21
C CYS A 105 8.56 -14.23 -29.48
N PRO A 106 9.46 -13.31 -29.07
CA PRO A 106 9.24 -11.88 -29.24
C PRO A 106 9.25 -11.48 -30.72
N ARG A 107 8.19 -10.81 -31.17
CA ARG A 107 8.09 -10.28 -32.54
C ARG A 107 8.26 -8.77 -32.58
N VAL A 108 9.08 -8.28 -33.51
CA VAL A 108 9.30 -6.84 -33.72
C VAL A 108 8.45 -6.38 -34.89
N TYR A 109 7.45 -5.56 -34.62
CA TYR A 109 6.53 -5.03 -35.63
C TYR A 109 6.87 -3.61 -36.10
N HIS A 110 7.84 -2.96 -35.46
CA HIS A 110 8.26 -1.61 -35.77
C HIS A 110 9.80 -1.51 -35.70
N PRO A 111 10.48 -0.85 -36.66
CA PRO A 111 11.95 -0.78 -36.68
C PRO A 111 12.57 -0.22 -35.39
N LEU A 112 11.89 0.73 -34.75
CA LEU A 112 12.33 1.32 -33.48
C LEU A 112 11.86 0.54 -32.23
N GLY A 113 11.21 -0.61 -32.39
CA GLY A 113 10.61 -1.34 -31.27
C GLY A 113 11.65 -1.77 -30.21
N LEU A 114 12.79 -2.31 -30.66
CA LEU A 114 13.84 -2.76 -29.75
C LEU A 114 14.53 -1.60 -29.03
N ILE A 115 14.83 -0.50 -29.73
CA ILE A 115 15.50 0.66 -29.12
C ILE A 115 14.60 1.36 -28.10
N LEU A 116 13.29 1.49 -28.40
CA LEU A 116 12.30 2.01 -27.46
C LEU A 116 12.13 1.09 -26.25
N ALA A 117 12.14 -0.23 -26.44
CA ALA A 117 12.12 -1.18 -25.32
C ALA A 117 13.36 -1.04 -24.43
N ARG A 118 14.56 -0.92 -25.02
CA ARG A 118 15.80 -0.69 -24.27
C ARG A 118 15.74 0.60 -23.45
N LEU A 119 15.22 1.69 -24.03
CA LEU A 119 15.02 2.96 -23.31
C LEU A 119 14.01 2.82 -22.16
N LYS A 120 12.89 2.13 -22.38
CA LYS A 120 11.88 1.87 -21.33
C LYS A 120 12.45 1.05 -20.17
N VAL A 121 13.23 0.02 -20.45
CA VAL A 121 13.86 -0.80 -19.40
C VAL A 121 14.94 -0.02 -18.64
N ALA A 122 15.75 0.76 -19.34
CA ALA A 122 16.75 1.62 -18.70
C ALA A 122 16.10 2.68 -17.79
N THR A 123 15.04 3.33 -18.27
CA THR A 123 14.28 4.33 -17.50
C THR A 123 13.56 3.72 -16.30
N LEU A 124 13.08 2.47 -16.38
CA LEU A 124 12.57 1.74 -15.22
C LEU A 124 13.62 1.56 -14.13
N ALA A 125 14.83 1.14 -14.49
CA ALA A 125 15.91 0.97 -13.53
C ALA A 125 16.29 2.31 -12.89
N GLY A 126 16.37 3.38 -13.70
CA GLY A 126 16.54 4.75 -13.20
C GLY A 126 15.44 5.16 -12.24
N PHE A 127 14.17 4.88 -12.56
CA PHE A 127 13.02 5.19 -11.72
C PHE A 127 13.09 4.48 -10.37
N VAL A 128 13.39 3.18 -10.33
CA VAL A 128 13.48 2.41 -9.08
C VAL A 128 14.56 2.96 -8.15
N VAL A 129 15.72 3.33 -8.69
CA VAL A 129 16.81 3.95 -7.91
C VAL A 129 16.50 5.40 -7.54
N ALA A 130 15.72 6.11 -8.35
CA ALA A 130 15.31 7.48 -8.07
C ALA A 130 14.25 7.56 -6.96
N LEU A 131 13.46 6.51 -6.69
CA LEU A 131 12.46 6.49 -5.62
C LEU A 131 13.02 6.84 -4.22
N PRO A 132 14.09 6.19 -3.70
CA PRO A 132 14.66 6.59 -2.41
C PRO A 132 15.24 8.00 -2.42
N VAL A 133 15.80 8.44 -3.55
CA VAL A 133 16.28 9.82 -3.70
C VAL A 133 15.12 10.81 -3.66
N LEU A 134 13.97 10.47 -4.27
CA LEU A 134 12.74 11.25 -4.22
C LEU A 134 12.23 11.40 -2.80
N VAL A 135 12.23 10.32 -2.01
CA VAL A 135 11.83 10.38 -0.60
C VAL A 135 12.82 11.21 0.24
N TYR A 136 14.11 11.14 -0.07
CA TYR A 136 15.12 11.95 0.61
C TYR A 136 15.03 13.44 0.25
N GLU A 137 14.80 13.77 -1.02
CA GLU A 137 14.63 15.16 -1.44
C GLU A 137 13.29 15.74 -0.95
N SER A 138 12.22 14.93 -0.87
CA SER A 138 10.97 15.37 -0.24
C SER A 138 11.14 15.61 1.26
N TYR A 139 11.94 14.79 1.95
CA TYR A 139 12.34 15.05 3.33
C TYR A 139 13.05 16.40 3.46
N LEU A 140 14.07 16.66 2.64
CA LEU A 140 14.84 17.88 2.75
C LEU A 140 14.00 19.13 2.43
N PHE A 141 13.03 19.01 1.52
CA PHE A 141 12.04 20.06 1.23
C PHE A 141 11.14 20.37 2.42
N MET A 142 10.66 19.33 3.09
CA MET A 142 9.74 19.48 4.24
C MET A 142 10.48 19.79 5.55
N ARG A 143 11.78 19.48 5.64
CA ARG A 143 12.61 19.53 6.87
C ARG A 143 12.47 20.82 7.70
N PRO A 144 12.42 22.04 7.11
CA PRO A 144 12.28 23.27 7.90
C PRO A 144 11.03 23.25 8.77
N GLY A 145 9.89 22.84 8.21
CA GLY A 145 8.61 22.74 8.91
C GLY A 145 8.43 21.49 9.79
N LEU A 146 9.44 20.61 9.91
CA LEU A 146 9.38 19.42 10.76
C LEU A 146 10.03 19.66 12.12
N TYR A 147 9.36 19.17 13.18
CA TYR A 147 9.95 19.11 14.51
C TYR A 147 11.13 18.12 14.55
N SER A 148 12.06 18.35 15.49
CA SER A 148 13.29 17.55 15.64
C SER A 148 13.05 16.04 15.76
N HIS A 149 11.96 15.64 16.43
CA HIS A 149 11.57 14.25 16.60
C HIS A 149 11.01 13.63 15.31
N GLU A 150 10.31 14.40 14.48
CA GLU A 150 9.72 13.96 13.20
C GLU A 150 10.81 13.71 12.15
N ARG A 151 11.85 14.55 12.14
CA ARG A 151 12.99 14.45 11.19
C ARG A 151 13.65 13.08 11.21
N ARG A 152 13.86 12.51 12.41
CA ARG A 152 14.47 11.19 12.57
C ARG A 152 13.66 10.09 11.87
N TYR A 153 12.34 10.14 12.00
CA TYR A 153 11.45 9.14 11.43
C TYR A 153 11.32 9.28 9.91
N TYR A 154 11.24 10.53 9.41
CA TYR A 154 11.25 10.77 7.98
C TYR A 154 12.56 10.28 7.37
N LEU A 155 13.71 10.58 7.98
CA LEU A 155 15.00 10.10 7.48
C LEU A 155 15.09 8.56 7.44
N ALA A 156 14.53 7.87 8.44
CA ALA A 156 14.45 6.40 8.47
C ALA A 156 13.57 5.81 7.35
N SER A 157 12.66 6.61 6.77
CA SER A 157 11.82 6.18 5.66
C SER A 157 12.61 6.04 4.34
N VAL A 158 13.76 6.70 4.19
CA VAL A 158 14.57 6.66 2.96
C VAL A 158 15.12 5.27 2.62
N PRO A 159 15.83 4.55 3.50
CA PRO A 159 16.25 3.18 3.21
C PRO A 159 15.04 2.23 3.13
N THR A 160 13.98 2.52 3.90
CA THR A 160 12.73 1.74 3.89
C THR A 160 12.06 1.80 2.52
N SER A 161 12.02 2.97 1.87
CA SER A 161 11.41 3.14 0.55
C SER A 161 12.10 2.30 -0.52
N LEU A 162 13.44 2.20 -0.49
CA LEU A 162 14.19 1.34 -1.39
C LEU A 162 13.82 -0.14 -1.20
N VAL A 163 13.75 -0.60 0.06
CA VAL A 163 13.35 -1.98 0.36
C VAL A 163 11.93 -2.24 -0.15
N LEU A 164 10.98 -1.34 0.13
CA LEU A 164 9.60 -1.48 -0.33
C LEU A 164 9.49 -1.44 -1.87
N ALA A 165 10.27 -0.60 -2.55
CA ALA A 165 10.32 -0.54 -4.01
C ALA A 165 10.81 -1.86 -4.61
N VAL A 166 11.89 -2.44 -4.05
CA VAL A 166 12.42 -3.73 -4.48
C VAL A 166 11.41 -4.85 -4.22
N VAL A 167 10.76 -4.86 -3.06
CA VAL A 167 9.69 -5.84 -2.76
C VAL A 167 8.54 -5.70 -3.74
N GLY A 168 8.13 -4.47 -4.08
CA GLY A 168 7.09 -4.22 -5.09
C GLY A 168 7.49 -4.70 -6.48
N LEU A 169 8.74 -4.48 -6.88
CA LEU A 169 9.30 -4.97 -8.14
C LEU A 169 9.29 -6.50 -8.21
N LEU A 170 9.73 -7.16 -7.13
CA LEU A 170 9.72 -8.61 -7.01
C LEU A 170 8.30 -9.18 -6.98
N PHE A 171 7.37 -8.52 -6.29
CA PHE A 171 5.95 -8.90 -6.27
C PHE A 171 5.35 -8.86 -7.67
N ALA A 172 5.61 -7.79 -8.42
CA ALA A 172 5.17 -7.67 -9.80
C ALA A 172 5.80 -8.73 -10.72
N HIS A 173 7.10 -8.97 -10.58
CA HIS A 173 7.83 -9.97 -11.35
C HIS A 173 7.30 -11.39 -11.06
N ILE A 174 7.22 -11.80 -9.79
CA ILE A 174 7.00 -13.20 -9.43
C ILE A 174 5.51 -13.59 -9.44
N LEU A 175 4.61 -12.65 -9.12
CA LEU A 175 3.19 -12.98 -8.96
C LEU A 175 2.32 -12.35 -10.04
N VAL A 176 2.47 -11.04 -10.27
CA VAL A 176 1.50 -10.30 -11.11
C VAL A 176 1.69 -10.59 -12.59
N LEU A 177 2.92 -10.46 -13.11
CA LEU A 177 3.17 -10.68 -14.53
C LEU A 177 2.86 -12.12 -14.98
N PRO A 178 3.26 -13.18 -14.26
CA PRO A 178 2.85 -14.54 -14.59
C PRO A 178 1.33 -14.73 -14.61
N ALA A 179 0.60 -14.14 -13.65
CA ALA A 179 -0.85 -14.23 -13.60
C ALA A 179 -1.51 -13.57 -14.83
N ILE A 180 -1.02 -12.39 -15.22
CA ILE A 180 -1.52 -11.66 -16.40
C ILE A 180 -1.23 -12.45 -17.69
N PHE A 181 -0.02 -12.96 -17.88
CA PHE A 181 0.32 -13.72 -19.10
C PHE A 181 -0.45 -15.04 -19.18
N THR A 182 -0.64 -15.74 -18.06
CA THR A 182 -1.47 -16.94 -18.00
C THR A 182 -2.91 -16.62 -18.43
N TYR A 183 -3.46 -15.51 -17.94
CA TYR A 183 -4.78 -15.05 -18.32
C TYR A 183 -4.86 -14.71 -19.82
N PHE A 184 -3.88 -14.01 -20.40
CA PHE A 184 -3.89 -13.70 -21.84
C PHE A 184 -3.85 -14.93 -22.74
N LEU A 185 -3.06 -15.95 -22.34
CA LEU A 185 -3.01 -17.22 -23.04
C LEU A 185 -4.37 -17.93 -22.98
N PHE A 186 -4.98 -18.00 -21.81
CA PHE A 186 -6.28 -18.62 -21.61
C PHE A 186 -7.42 -17.88 -22.33
N TYR A 187 -7.47 -16.55 -22.22
CA TYR A 187 -8.52 -15.73 -22.83
C TYR A 187 -8.55 -15.83 -24.36
N SER A 188 -7.40 -16.04 -24.99
CA SER A 188 -7.29 -16.10 -26.45
C SER A 188 -7.42 -17.53 -26.99
N GLU A 189 -7.48 -18.53 -26.12
CA GLU A 189 -7.57 -19.95 -26.49
C GLU A 189 -8.86 -20.22 -27.30
N GLY A 190 -8.72 -20.91 -28.43
CA GLY A 190 -9.84 -21.22 -29.33
C GLY A 190 -10.37 -20.03 -30.16
N ALA A 191 -9.96 -18.79 -29.86
CA ALA A 191 -10.38 -17.59 -30.59
C ALA A 191 -9.35 -17.14 -31.65
N ALA A 192 -8.06 -17.17 -31.33
CA ALA A 192 -6.99 -16.72 -32.24
C ALA A 192 -5.63 -17.35 -31.92
N GLU A 193 -4.72 -17.36 -32.91
CA GLU A 193 -3.31 -17.66 -32.66
C GLU A 193 -2.62 -16.43 -32.05
N ILE A 194 -2.03 -16.60 -30.87
CA ILE A 194 -1.40 -15.51 -30.11
C ILE A 194 0.01 -15.24 -30.63
N ALA A 195 0.34 -13.96 -30.82
CA ALA A 195 1.68 -13.51 -31.17
C ALA A 195 2.07 -12.28 -30.35
N PHE A 196 3.04 -12.40 -29.45
CA PHE A 196 3.45 -11.29 -28.59
C PHE A 196 4.37 -10.30 -29.31
N SER A 197 3.93 -9.04 -29.38
CA SER A 197 4.75 -7.91 -29.82
C SER A 197 5.76 -7.54 -28.74
N LEU A 198 7.05 -7.48 -29.10
CA LEU A 198 8.12 -7.06 -28.19
C LEU A 198 7.81 -5.69 -27.59
N GLY A 199 7.44 -4.70 -28.42
CA GLY A 199 7.23 -3.33 -27.96
C GLY A 199 6.08 -3.18 -26.94
N GLN A 200 4.90 -3.72 -27.28
CA GLN A 200 3.70 -3.60 -26.43
C GLN A 200 3.81 -4.46 -25.17
N THR A 201 4.37 -5.66 -25.30
CA THR A 201 4.51 -6.57 -24.16
C THR A 201 5.53 -6.02 -23.16
N PHE A 202 6.67 -5.47 -23.63
CA PHE A 202 7.61 -4.81 -22.73
C PHE A 202 7.07 -3.54 -22.11
N GLU A 203 6.25 -2.78 -22.84
CA GLU A 203 5.58 -1.62 -22.27
C GLU A 203 4.70 -2.01 -21.08
N LEU A 204 3.88 -3.05 -21.25
CA LEU A 204 3.09 -3.60 -20.15
C LEU A 204 3.98 -4.07 -18.99
N MET A 205 5.03 -4.86 -19.26
CA MET A 205 5.94 -5.35 -18.23
C MET A 205 6.59 -4.21 -17.45
N VAL A 206 7.16 -3.23 -18.16
CA VAL A 206 7.86 -2.09 -17.56
C VAL A 206 6.91 -1.21 -16.76
N LEU A 207 5.73 -0.91 -17.31
CA LEU A 207 4.73 -0.10 -16.62
C LEU A 207 4.25 -0.81 -15.35
N MET A 208 3.97 -2.12 -15.41
CA MET A 208 3.59 -2.90 -14.22
C MET A 208 4.71 -2.91 -13.17
N LEU A 209 5.94 -3.24 -13.56
CA LEU A 209 7.09 -3.25 -12.64
C LEU A 209 7.27 -1.89 -11.93
N GLY A 210 7.25 -0.79 -12.69
CA GLY A 210 7.38 0.56 -12.13
C GLY A 210 6.19 0.94 -11.27
N PHE A 211 4.97 0.62 -11.70
CA PHE A 211 3.76 0.96 -10.99
C PHE A 211 3.65 0.21 -9.65
N PHE A 212 4.03 -1.06 -9.59
CA PHE A 212 4.09 -1.80 -8.32
C PHE A 212 5.21 -1.30 -7.40
N ALA A 213 6.38 -0.93 -7.92
CA ALA A 213 7.43 -0.32 -7.12
C ALA A 213 6.95 0.99 -6.46
N PHE A 214 6.10 1.76 -7.15
CA PHE A 214 5.45 2.96 -6.62
C PHE A 214 4.29 2.66 -5.65
N ILE A 215 3.41 1.72 -5.99
CA ILE A 215 2.28 1.29 -5.14
C ILE A 215 2.77 0.77 -3.79
N PHE A 216 3.90 0.06 -3.78
CA PHE A 216 4.50 -0.41 -2.54
C PHE A 216 5.02 0.73 -1.64
N GLN A 217 5.02 1.99 -2.09
CA GLN A 217 5.26 3.15 -1.22
C GLN A 217 4.02 3.58 -0.42
N ILE A 218 2.81 3.06 -0.72
CA ILE A 218 1.58 3.39 0.01
C ILE A 218 1.73 3.24 1.54
N PRO A 219 2.27 2.12 2.08
CA PRO A 219 2.49 1.99 3.51
C PRO A 219 3.35 3.11 4.08
N LEU A 220 4.44 3.45 3.40
CA LEU A 220 5.36 4.49 3.80
C LEU A 220 4.67 5.87 3.83
N PHE A 221 3.90 6.21 2.80
CA PHE A 221 3.16 7.48 2.77
C PHE A 221 2.09 7.57 3.85
N ILE A 222 1.36 6.48 4.14
CA ILE A 222 0.38 6.44 5.22
C ILE A 222 1.07 6.65 6.57
N MET A 223 2.19 5.96 6.81
CA MET A 223 2.98 6.08 8.03
C MET A 223 3.45 7.53 8.22
N LEU A 224 4.07 8.13 7.20
CA LEU A 224 4.53 9.51 7.25
C LEU A 224 3.37 10.49 7.52
N ALA A 225 2.24 10.33 6.83
CA ALA A 225 1.08 11.21 7.01
C ALA A 225 0.51 11.16 8.43
N ILE A 226 0.53 10.00 9.08
CA ILE A 226 0.07 9.86 10.47
C ILE A 226 1.11 10.44 11.43
N MET A 227 2.38 10.15 11.21
CA MET A 227 3.46 10.60 12.08
C MET A 227 3.63 12.11 12.08
N MET A 228 3.42 12.78 10.94
CA MET A 228 3.43 14.24 10.82
C MET A 228 2.11 14.89 11.26
N GLY A 229 1.16 14.13 11.83
CA GLY A 229 -0.13 14.66 12.29
C GLY A 229 -1.09 15.12 11.19
N VAL A 230 -0.74 14.96 9.89
CA VAL A 230 -1.59 15.32 8.74
C VAL A 230 -2.90 14.53 8.75
N THR A 231 -2.84 13.28 9.20
CA THR A 231 -4.02 12.43 9.34
C THR A 231 -3.93 11.53 10.57
N SER A 232 -5.02 10.85 10.90
CA SER A 232 -5.03 9.82 11.93
C SER A 232 -5.48 8.49 11.36
N ARG A 233 -5.02 7.39 11.96
CA ARG A 233 -5.47 6.04 11.62
C ARG A 233 -7.00 5.92 11.61
N ARG A 234 -7.66 6.53 12.60
CA ARG A 234 -9.13 6.54 12.71
C ARG A 234 -9.77 7.26 11.54
N TRP A 235 -9.21 8.40 11.14
CA TRP A 235 -9.70 9.18 10.00
C TRP A 235 -9.60 8.39 8.69
N LEU A 236 -8.48 7.71 8.45
CA LEU A 236 -8.27 6.84 7.28
C LEU A 236 -9.23 5.65 7.31
N ALA A 237 -9.34 4.97 8.45
CA ALA A 237 -10.22 3.81 8.62
C ALA A 237 -11.70 4.18 8.44
N ASP A 238 -12.14 5.37 8.85
CA ASP A 238 -13.51 5.82 8.64
C ASP A 238 -13.82 6.17 7.17
N ARG A 239 -12.77 6.40 6.36
CA ARG A 239 -12.83 6.78 4.93
C ARG A 239 -12.32 5.69 3.98
N ARG A 240 -12.14 4.45 4.44
CA ARG A 240 -11.57 3.34 3.63
C ARG A 240 -12.20 3.23 2.24
N LEU A 241 -13.52 3.40 2.12
CA LEU A 241 -14.20 3.27 0.83
C LEU A 241 -13.76 4.32 -0.18
N TYR A 242 -13.49 5.54 0.26
CA TYR A 242 -12.99 6.59 -0.64
C TYR A 242 -11.58 6.24 -1.12
N PHE A 243 -10.75 5.68 -0.24
CA PHE A 243 -9.43 5.17 -0.64
C PHE A 243 -9.54 3.98 -1.59
N TRP A 244 -10.39 3.00 -1.30
CA TRP A 244 -10.60 1.83 -2.18
C TRP A 244 -11.13 2.25 -3.55
N ALA A 245 -12.10 3.16 -3.59
CA ALA A 245 -12.61 3.74 -4.82
C ALA A 245 -11.51 4.51 -5.57
N GLY A 246 -10.73 5.32 -4.87
CA GLY A 246 -9.58 6.03 -5.44
C GLY A 246 -8.54 5.08 -6.02
N PHE A 247 -8.18 4.01 -5.30
CA PHE A 247 -7.26 2.98 -5.78
C PHE A 247 -7.79 2.29 -7.03
N ALA A 248 -9.08 1.93 -7.05
CA ALA A 248 -9.72 1.38 -8.24
C ALA A 248 -9.66 2.39 -9.40
N THR A 249 -9.99 3.66 -9.16
CA THR A 249 -9.92 4.70 -10.19
C THR A 249 -8.51 4.83 -10.78
N VAL A 250 -7.47 4.91 -9.94
CA VAL A 250 -6.08 4.97 -10.42
C VAL A 250 -5.72 3.70 -11.19
N ALA A 251 -6.06 2.51 -10.67
CA ALA A 251 -5.75 1.25 -11.32
C ALA A 251 -6.41 1.10 -12.71
N PHE A 252 -7.66 1.54 -12.87
CA PHE A 252 -8.38 1.45 -14.15
C PHE A 252 -7.99 2.54 -15.16
N ILE A 253 -7.52 3.71 -14.70
CA ILE A 253 -7.09 4.80 -15.60
C ILE A 253 -5.68 4.59 -16.12
N PHE A 254 -4.74 4.17 -15.26
CA PHE A 254 -3.32 4.15 -15.59
C PHE A 254 -2.82 2.79 -16.12
N ASN A 255 -3.62 1.74 -16.05
CA ASN A 255 -3.22 0.43 -16.51
C ASN A 255 -3.57 0.24 -18.00
N PRO A 256 -2.61 -0.15 -18.86
CA PRO A 256 -2.84 -0.34 -20.28
C PRO A 256 -3.65 -1.60 -20.63
N ASP A 257 -3.92 -2.49 -19.65
CA ASP A 257 -4.71 -3.71 -19.86
C ASP A 257 -6.22 -3.41 -19.97
N PRO A 258 -6.84 -3.59 -21.16
CA PRO A 258 -8.26 -3.32 -21.36
C PRO A 258 -9.17 -4.43 -20.82
N THR A 259 -8.63 -5.58 -20.44
CA THR A 259 -9.41 -6.74 -19.98
C THR A 259 -9.97 -6.57 -18.57
N GLY A 260 -9.42 -5.62 -17.80
CA GLY A 260 -9.79 -5.35 -16.41
C GLY A 260 -9.07 -6.24 -15.39
N MET A 261 -8.44 -7.34 -15.81
CA MET A 261 -7.77 -8.27 -14.88
C MET A 261 -6.59 -7.62 -14.16
N ALA A 262 -5.67 -6.97 -14.88
CA ALA A 262 -4.55 -6.30 -14.25
C ALA A 262 -5.00 -5.13 -13.34
N PRO A 263 -5.94 -4.24 -13.73
CA PRO A 263 -6.52 -3.24 -12.83
C PRO A 263 -7.10 -3.82 -11.54
N PHE A 264 -7.80 -4.96 -11.59
CA PHE A 264 -8.34 -5.61 -10.38
C PHE A 264 -7.23 -6.11 -9.46
N ILE A 265 -6.19 -6.77 -9.98
CA ILE A 265 -5.04 -7.24 -9.19
C ILE A 265 -4.31 -6.06 -8.54
N VAL A 266 -4.12 -4.98 -9.29
CA VAL A 266 -3.49 -3.75 -8.80
C VAL A 266 -4.33 -3.13 -7.67
N THR A 267 -5.64 -2.97 -7.88
CA THR A 267 -6.57 -2.44 -6.89
C THR A 267 -6.54 -3.26 -5.60
N ALA A 268 -6.61 -4.59 -5.73
CA ALA A 268 -6.54 -5.51 -4.61
C ALA A 268 -5.23 -5.34 -3.84
N THR A 269 -4.09 -5.21 -4.54
CA THR A 269 -2.79 -5.00 -3.91
C THR A 269 -2.74 -3.69 -3.13
N MET A 270 -3.23 -2.58 -3.71
CA MET A 270 -3.29 -1.28 -3.04
C MET A 270 -4.16 -1.34 -1.78
N ILE A 271 -5.32 -2.00 -1.85
CA ILE A 271 -6.20 -2.20 -0.69
C ILE A 271 -5.51 -3.02 0.39
N VAL A 272 -4.84 -4.12 0.03
CA VAL A 272 -4.10 -4.98 0.97
C VAL A 272 -2.98 -4.19 1.66
N LEU A 273 -2.22 -3.38 0.92
CA LEU A 273 -1.17 -2.53 1.50
C LEU A 273 -1.75 -1.47 2.44
N PHE A 274 -2.84 -0.81 2.05
CA PHE A 274 -3.52 0.20 2.87
C PHE A 274 -4.08 -0.40 4.16
N GLU A 275 -4.90 -1.45 4.06
CA GLU A 275 -5.50 -2.10 5.23
C GLU A 275 -4.46 -2.81 6.09
N GLY A 276 -3.44 -3.41 5.47
CA GLY A 276 -2.29 -3.99 6.17
C GLY A 276 -1.56 -2.95 7.01
N THR A 277 -1.37 -1.74 6.47
CA THR A 277 -0.75 -0.62 7.20
C THR A 277 -1.64 -0.16 8.37
N LEU A 278 -2.96 -0.01 8.14
CA LEU A 278 -3.89 0.33 9.23
C LEU A 278 -3.99 -0.75 10.31
N ALA A 279 -3.84 -2.02 9.94
CA ALA A 279 -3.80 -3.13 10.87
C ALA A 279 -2.50 -3.13 11.68
N LEU A 280 -1.36 -2.90 11.04
CA LEU A 280 -0.06 -2.78 11.71
C LEU A 280 -0.07 -1.62 12.72
N LEU A 281 -0.54 -0.45 12.31
CA LEU A 281 -0.69 0.72 13.18
C LEU A 281 -1.67 0.51 14.33
N TYR A 282 -2.63 -0.39 14.18
CA TYR A 282 -3.49 -0.77 15.30
C TYR A 282 -2.68 -1.39 16.44
N TRP A 283 -1.69 -2.20 16.08
CA TRP A 283 -0.90 -3.00 16.99
C TRP A 283 0.34 -2.25 17.48
N THR A 284 0.89 -1.32 16.70
CA THR A 284 2.01 -0.50 17.15
C THR A 284 1.55 0.73 17.94
N GLY A 285 0.35 1.26 17.64
CA GLY A 285 -0.18 2.50 18.22
C GLY A 285 0.06 3.69 17.30
N ASP A 286 -0.75 4.75 17.43
CA ASP A 286 -0.84 5.86 16.47
C ASP A 286 0.41 6.79 16.42
N GLY A 287 1.54 6.45 17.08
CA GLY A 287 2.71 7.34 17.19
C GLY A 287 4.10 6.70 17.34
N SER A 288 4.24 5.37 17.35
CA SER A 288 5.56 4.71 17.38
C SER A 288 5.55 3.41 16.58
N LEU A 289 6.64 3.13 15.85
CA LEU A 289 6.90 1.81 15.26
C LEU A 289 7.19 0.74 16.32
N GLU A 290 7.55 1.17 17.53
CA GLU A 290 7.72 0.28 18.66
C GLU A 290 6.35 -0.19 19.16
N PRO A 291 6.09 -1.51 19.20
CA PRO A 291 4.89 -2.02 19.82
C PRO A 291 4.86 -1.58 21.28
N THR A 292 3.68 -1.26 21.80
CA THR A 292 3.48 -1.08 23.24
C THR A 292 3.09 -2.41 23.87
N LEU A 293 3.43 -2.61 25.14
CA LEU A 293 3.08 -3.84 25.86
C LEU A 293 1.56 -4.07 25.85
N GLU A 294 0.77 -3.01 26.04
CA GLU A 294 -0.68 -3.08 26.02
C GLU A 294 -1.19 -3.57 24.66
N ASN A 295 -0.72 -2.99 23.56
CA ASN A 295 -1.12 -3.41 22.22
C ASN A 295 -0.65 -4.85 21.92
N ALA A 296 0.57 -5.20 22.33
CA ALA A 296 1.08 -6.55 22.18
C ALA A 296 0.21 -7.55 22.96
N THR A 297 -0.23 -7.24 24.16
CA THR A 297 -1.18 -8.09 24.90
C THR A 297 -2.56 -8.17 24.26
N ALA A 298 -3.05 -7.06 23.68
CA ALA A 298 -4.32 -7.03 22.95
C ALA A 298 -4.29 -7.84 21.64
N ALA A 299 -3.10 -8.06 21.08
CA ALA A 299 -2.89 -8.84 19.86
C ALA A 299 -2.97 -10.36 20.07
N ARG A 300 -2.90 -10.85 21.33
CA ARG A 300 -2.95 -12.27 21.71
C ARG A 300 -3.95 -13.13 20.92
N PRO A 301 -5.26 -12.81 20.86
CA PRO A 301 -6.22 -13.66 20.15
C PRO A 301 -5.93 -13.79 18.66
N TYR A 302 -5.38 -12.74 18.04
CA TYR A 302 -5.01 -12.75 16.63
C TYR A 302 -3.75 -13.58 16.39
N VAL A 303 -2.72 -13.42 17.23
CA VAL A 303 -1.50 -14.24 17.16
C VAL A 303 -1.85 -15.71 17.33
N TRP A 304 -2.70 -16.05 18.29
CA TRP A 304 -3.15 -17.42 18.50
C TRP A 304 -3.91 -17.97 17.29
N ALA A 305 -4.84 -17.18 16.74
CA ALA A 305 -5.60 -17.57 15.56
C ALA A 305 -4.72 -17.76 14.32
N THR A 306 -3.77 -16.84 14.05
CA THR A 306 -2.90 -16.92 12.89
C THR A 306 -1.87 -18.04 13.02
N THR A 307 -1.23 -18.20 14.18
CA THR A 307 -0.30 -19.31 14.42
C THR A 307 -1.02 -20.66 14.36
N GLY A 308 -2.24 -20.75 14.90
CA GLY A 308 -3.07 -21.95 14.78
C GLY A 308 -3.45 -22.28 13.33
N LEU A 309 -3.83 -21.26 12.54
CA LEU A 309 -4.15 -21.41 11.12
C LEU A 309 -2.93 -21.87 10.31
N VAL A 310 -1.77 -21.25 10.52
CA VAL A 310 -0.50 -21.64 9.88
C VAL A 310 -0.12 -23.06 10.27
N GLY A 311 -0.25 -23.41 11.55
CA GLY A 311 -0.06 -24.76 12.04
C GLY A 311 -0.98 -25.77 11.36
N TYR A 312 -2.26 -25.44 11.19
CA TYR A 312 -3.21 -26.30 10.51
C TYR A 312 -2.84 -26.52 9.04
N VAL A 313 -2.49 -25.45 8.30
CA VAL A 313 -2.04 -25.53 6.89
C VAL A 313 -0.78 -26.38 6.73
N LEU A 314 0.14 -26.30 7.69
CA LEU A 314 1.39 -27.08 7.66
C LEU A 314 1.22 -28.51 8.17
N SER A 315 0.11 -28.83 8.83
CA SER A 315 -0.13 -30.14 9.43
C SER A 315 -0.79 -31.10 8.45
N SER A 316 -0.54 -32.40 8.64
CA SER A 316 -1.23 -33.50 7.95
C SER A 316 -2.66 -33.76 8.48
N LEU A 317 -3.30 -32.75 9.08
CA LEU A 317 -4.67 -32.88 9.55
C LEU A 317 -5.66 -32.96 8.38
N PRO A 318 -6.79 -33.67 8.55
CA PRO A 318 -7.78 -33.78 7.49
C PRO A 318 -8.34 -32.39 7.16
N MET A 319 -8.45 -32.12 5.88
CA MET A 319 -8.99 -30.87 5.35
C MET A 319 -10.48 -30.75 5.66
N PRO A 320 -11.00 -29.52 5.87
CA PRO A 320 -12.42 -29.32 6.09
C PRO A 320 -13.17 -29.72 4.81
N GLY A 321 -14.40 -30.22 4.95
CA GLY A 321 -15.24 -30.52 3.79
C GLY A 321 -15.38 -29.28 2.89
N SER A 322 -15.24 -29.47 1.57
CA SER A 322 -15.40 -28.38 0.61
C SER A 322 -16.87 -27.97 0.54
N TYR A 323 -17.17 -26.67 0.44
CA TYR A 323 -18.51 -26.21 0.11
C TYR A 323 -18.78 -26.25 -1.39
N TYR A 324 -17.80 -26.60 -2.24
CA TYR A 324 -17.97 -26.61 -3.69
C TYR A 324 -19.15 -27.47 -4.14
N ASP A 325 -19.31 -28.63 -3.49
CA ASP A 325 -20.42 -29.55 -3.75
C ASP A 325 -21.79 -28.98 -3.32
N ALA A 326 -21.80 -27.93 -2.49
CA ALA A 326 -23.00 -27.24 -2.03
C ALA A 326 -23.32 -25.97 -2.85
N ILE A 327 -22.44 -25.54 -3.76
CA ILE A 327 -22.71 -24.39 -4.64
C ILE A 327 -23.72 -24.83 -5.70
N PRO A 328 -24.79 -24.06 -5.96
CA PRO A 328 -25.72 -24.38 -7.03
C PRO A 328 -24.98 -24.54 -8.37
N THR A 329 -25.28 -25.61 -9.10
CA THR A 329 -24.63 -25.92 -10.39
C THR A 329 -24.69 -24.75 -11.37
N VAL A 330 -25.80 -24.01 -11.38
CA VAL A 330 -25.95 -22.78 -12.19
C VAL A 330 -24.85 -21.75 -11.93
N VAL A 331 -24.42 -21.58 -10.67
CA VAL A 331 -23.36 -20.63 -10.31
C VAL A 331 -21.99 -21.16 -10.74
N VAL A 332 -21.77 -22.47 -10.59
CA VAL A 332 -20.55 -23.14 -11.04
C VAL A 332 -20.42 -23.02 -12.56
N ASP A 333 -21.47 -23.35 -13.31
CA ASP A 333 -21.50 -23.31 -14.78
C ASP A 333 -21.31 -21.89 -15.32
N VAL A 334 -21.90 -20.88 -14.67
CA VAL A 334 -21.71 -19.47 -15.05
C VAL A 334 -20.26 -19.05 -14.82
N ILE A 335 -19.66 -19.42 -13.69
CA ILE A 335 -18.29 -19.04 -13.33
C ILE A 335 -17.27 -19.80 -14.19
N ASP A 336 -17.55 -21.07 -14.50
CA ASP A 336 -16.79 -21.87 -15.45
C ASP A 336 -16.87 -21.31 -16.87
N GLY A 337 -18.05 -20.85 -17.28
CA GLY A 337 -18.27 -20.18 -18.57
C GLY A 337 -17.45 -18.90 -18.77
N VAL A 338 -16.94 -18.28 -17.68
CA VAL A 338 -16.01 -17.15 -17.72
C VAL A 338 -14.56 -17.55 -17.38
N GLY A 339 -14.28 -18.84 -17.18
CA GLY A 339 -12.96 -19.36 -16.82
C GLY A 339 -12.48 -18.95 -15.42
N LEU A 340 -13.39 -18.53 -14.54
CA LEU A 340 -13.07 -18.03 -13.21
C LEU A 340 -13.20 -19.10 -12.11
N LEU A 341 -13.43 -20.36 -12.50
CA LEU A 341 -13.62 -21.46 -11.55
C LEU A 341 -12.44 -21.63 -10.59
N GLY A 342 -11.20 -21.44 -11.07
CA GLY A 342 -9.99 -21.47 -10.23
C GLY A 342 -9.90 -20.32 -9.21
N TYR A 343 -10.63 -19.22 -9.43
CA TYR A 343 -10.65 -18.03 -8.57
C TYR A 343 -11.90 -17.96 -7.67
N LEU A 344 -12.82 -18.91 -7.79
CA LEU A 344 -14.02 -19.04 -6.94
C LEU A 344 -13.74 -18.92 -5.43
N PRO A 345 -12.66 -19.53 -4.88
CA PRO A 345 -12.27 -19.38 -3.47
C PRO A 345 -12.11 -17.91 -3.04
N ALA A 346 -11.41 -17.13 -3.87
CA ALA A 346 -11.14 -15.72 -3.61
C ALA A 346 -12.40 -14.86 -3.81
N LEU A 347 -13.22 -15.20 -4.81
CA LEU A 347 -14.50 -14.52 -5.05
C LEU A 347 -15.46 -14.68 -3.88
N VAL A 348 -15.57 -15.88 -3.30
CA VAL A 348 -16.42 -16.11 -2.12
C VAL A 348 -15.93 -15.31 -0.93
N ALA A 349 -14.62 -15.30 -0.66
CA ALA A 349 -14.04 -14.45 0.39
C ALA A 349 -14.37 -12.96 0.18
N LEU A 350 -14.22 -12.47 -1.06
CA LEU A 350 -14.54 -11.10 -1.43
C LEU A 350 -16.02 -10.78 -1.25
N VAL A 351 -16.92 -11.70 -1.63
CA VAL A 351 -18.38 -11.53 -1.45
C VAL A 351 -18.74 -11.45 0.03
N ILE A 352 -18.17 -12.33 0.87
CA ILE A 352 -18.40 -12.29 2.33
C ILE A 352 -17.93 -10.94 2.90
N ILE A 353 -16.74 -10.49 2.51
CA ILE A 353 -16.18 -9.19 2.94
C ILE A 353 -17.06 -8.04 2.44
N ALA A 354 -17.50 -8.07 1.18
CA ALA A 354 -18.33 -7.02 0.58
C ALA A 354 -19.70 -6.93 1.24
N ILE A 355 -20.36 -8.07 1.52
CA ILE A 355 -21.62 -8.11 2.26
C ILE A 355 -21.40 -7.51 3.66
N PHE A 356 -20.36 -7.93 4.37
CA PHE A 356 -20.07 -7.40 5.69
C PHE A 356 -19.80 -5.89 5.70
N GLU A 357 -18.96 -5.39 4.81
CA GLU A 357 -18.73 -3.93 4.69
C GLU A 357 -20.00 -3.19 4.27
N GLY A 358 -20.80 -3.75 3.37
CA GLY A 358 -22.11 -3.23 2.98
C GLY A 358 -23.07 -3.10 4.16
N THR A 359 -23.14 -4.13 5.03
CA THR A 359 -23.94 -4.06 6.26
C THR A 359 -23.43 -2.98 7.21
N LEU A 360 -22.11 -2.82 7.36
CA LEU A 360 -21.55 -1.77 8.20
C LEU A 360 -21.87 -0.36 7.70
N LEU A 361 -21.89 -0.16 6.38
CA LEU A 361 -22.20 1.12 5.76
C LEU A 361 -23.68 1.48 5.91
N THR A 362 -24.57 0.53 5.64
CA THR A 362 -26.02 0.72 5.80
C THR A 362 -26.37 1.00 7.27
N LEU A 363 -25.74 0.29 8.21
CA LEU A 363 -25.90 0.54 9.65
C LEU A 363 -25.31 1.88 10.09
N LYS A 364 -24.20 2.34 9.48
CA LYS A 364 -23.64 3.68 9.72
C LYS A 364 -24.60 4.77 9.26
N GLY A 365 -25.19 4.62 8.07
CA GLY A 365 -26.15 5.59 7.51
C GLY A 365 -27.48 5.65 8.28
N ARG A 366 -27.87 4.57 8.97
CA ARG A 366 -29.12 4.48 9.75
C ARG A 366 -28.90 4.56 11.27
N ALA A 367 -27.73 5.04 11.72
CA ALA A 367 -27.32 4.90 13.11
C ALA A 367 -28.19 5.72 14.09
N THR A 368 -28.96 5.04 14.94
CA THR A 368 -29.62 5.57 16.14
C THR A 368 -28.75 5.31 17.38
N ARG A 369 -29.04 5.96 18.52
CA ARG A 369 -28.28 5.79 19.79
C ARG A 369 -28.14 4.32 20.23
N ARG A 370 -29.16 3.48 19.93
CA ARG A 370 -29.19 2.04 20.24
C ARG A 370 -28.36 1.19 19.27
N SER A 371 -28.25 1.56 18.00
CA SER A 371 -27.47 0.83 16.99
C SER A 371 -25.99 1.15 17.04
N TYR A 372 -25.56 2.19 17.76
CA TYR A 372 -24.16 2.55 17.90
C TYR A 372 -23.35 1.46 18.64
N GLN A 373 -23.92 0.85 19.68
CA GLN A 373 -23.27 -0.27 20.39
C GLN A 373 -23.11 -1.50 19.48
N THR A 374 -24.12 -1.81 18.67
CA THR A 374 -24.07 -2.90 17.68
C THR A 374 -22.99 -2.62 16.63
N LEU A 375 -22.93 -1.39 16.13
CA LEU A 375 -21.94 -0.96 15.14
C LEU A 375 -20.51 -1.02 15.70
N LEU A 376 -20.29 -0.67 16.96
CA LEU A 376 -18.99 -0.82 17.63
C LEU A 376 -18.56 -2.29 17.74
N ARG A 377 -19.49 -3.20 18.09
CA ARG A 377 -19.21 -4.65 18.15
C ARG A 377 -18.85 -5.20 16.77
N LEU A 378 -19.62 -4.85 15.74
CA LEU A 378 -19.34 -5.28 14.37
C LEU A 378 -18.00 -4.72 13.87
N ARG A 379 -17.66 -3.46 14.17
CA ARG A 379 -16.34 -2.89 13.82
C ARG A 379 -15.18 -3.66 14.45
N ARG A 380 -15.32 -4.12 15.70
CA ARG A 380 -14.30 -4.98 16.35
C ARG A 380 -14.22 -6.37 15.70
N ALA A 381 -15.34 -6.91 15.25
CA ALA A 381 -15.40 -8.20 14.57
C ALA A 381 -14.89 -8.18 13.11
N ARG A 382 -14.50 -7.02 12.57
CA ARG A 382 -14.03 -6.91 11.18
C ARG A 382 -12.81 -7.75 10.88
N ILE A 383 -11.71 -7.52 11.60
CA ILE A 383 -10.44 -8.23 11.36
C ILE A 383 -10.64 -9.76 11.46
N PRO A 384 -11.28 -10.32 12.51
CA PRO A 384 -11.51 -11.76 12.56
C PRO A 384 -12.45 -12.24 11.45
N LEU A 385 -13.44 -11.44 11.05
CA LEU A 385 -14.30 -11.79 9.92
C LEU A 385 -13.54 -11.83 8.59
N TRP A 386 -12.61 -10.92 8.35
CA TRP A 386 -11.79 -10.95 7.13
C TRP A 386 -10.86 -12.17 7.12
N ILE A 387 -10.19 -12.46 8.24
CA ILE A 387 -9.34 -13.65 8.37
C ILE A 387 -10.16 -14.93 8.11
N THR A 388 -11.34 -15.02 8.72
CA THR A 388 -12.23 -16.19 8.54
C THR A 388 -12.79 -16.26 7.13
N ALA A 389 -13.17 -15.15 6.50
CA ALA A 389 -13.63 -15.12 5.11
C ALA A 389 -12.54 -15.60 4.14
N VAL A 390 -11.31 -15.15 4.32
CA VAL A 390 -10.16 -15.59 3.52
C VAL A 390 -9.86 -17.06 3.76
N ALA A 391 -9.90 -17.54 5.02
CA ALA A 391 -9.72 -18.94 5.34
C ALA A 391 -10.81 -19.83 4.72
N ILE A 392 -12.09 -19.44 4.85
CA ILE A 392 -13.23 -20.14 4.24
C ILE A 392 -13.07 -20.19 2.72
N GLY A 393 -12.72 -19.07 2.10
CA GLY A 393 -12.41 -19.02 0.68
C GLY A 393 -11.32 -20.04 0.33
N TYR A 394 -10.15 -19.89 0.94
CA TYR A 394 -8.96 -20.69 0.68
C TYR A 394 -9.18 -22.20 0.82
N PHE A 395 -9.74 -22.66 1.95
CA PHE A 395 -9.97 -24.08 2.23
C PHE A 395 -11.08 -24.71 1.39
N ALA A 396 -11.90 -23.90 0.76
CA ALA A 396 -12.89 -24.44 -0.16
C ALA A 396 -12.28 -24.87 -1.48
N ASN A 397 -11.11 -24.35 -1.87
CA ASN A 397 -10.42 -24.81 -3.07
C ASN A 397 -10.23 -26.33 -3.00
N PRO A 398 -10.71 -27.12 -3.98
CA PRO A 398 -10.51 -28.57 -4.01
C PRO A 398 -9.03 -28.97 -4.01
N ARG A 399 -8.16 -28.08 -4.49
CA ARG A 399 -6.71 -28.24 -4.55
C ARG A 399 -6.03 -26.96 -4.07
N PRO A 400 -6.00 -26.71 -2.77
CA PRO A 400 -5.38 -25.51 -2.22
C PRO A 400 -3.85 -25.57 -2.38
N PRO A 401 -3.21 -24.54 -2.96
CA PRO A 401 -1.81 -24.61 -3.38
C PRO A 401 -0.81 -24.66 -2.20
N LEU A 402 -0.99 -23.83 -1.16
CA LEU A 402 -0.16 -23.90 0.06
C LEU A 402 -0.27 -25.23 0.79
N VAL A 403 -1.44 -25.89 0.80
CA VAL A 403 -1.56 -27.22 1.41
C VAL A 403 -0.84 -28.26 0.56
N GLN A 404 -0.96 -28.21 -0.77
CA GLN A 404 -0.16 -29.08 -1.65
C GLN A 404 1.34 -28.84 -1.48
N ALA A 405 1.76 -27.58 -1.32
CA ALA A 405 3.14 -27.24 -1.05
C ALA A 405 3.57 -27.76 0.34
N ALA A 406 2.72 -27.69 1.36
CA ALA A 406 2.99 -28.24 2.69
C ALA A 406 3.05 -29.79 2.68
N ASP A 407 2.14 -30.44 1.95
CA ASP A 407 2.13 -31.89 1.73
C ASP A 407 3.43 -32.36 1.05
N SER A 408 4.02 -31.53 0.18
CA SER A 408 5.32 -31.85 -0.43
C SER A 408 6.50 -31.81 0.55
N ILE A 409 6.35 -31.10 1.68
CA ILE A 409 7.32 -31.06 2.79
C ILE A 409 7.06 -32.21 3.79
N ALA A 410 5.83 -32.75 3.82
CA ALA A 410 5.41 -33.94 4.58
C ALA A 410 5.75 -33.91 6.09
N LEU A 411 5.51 -32.79 6.77
CA LEU A 411 5.77 -32.68 8.20
C LEU A 411 4.76 -33.52 9.03
N PRO A 412 5.22 -34.38 9.96
CA PRO A 412 4.33 -35.08 10.87
C PRO A 412 3.49 -34.12 11.73
N ALA A 413 2.20 -34.39 11.92
CA ALA A 413 1.35 -33.60 12.81
C ALA A 413 1.96 -33.24 14.20
N PRO A 414 2.68 -34.15 14.91
CA PRO A 414 3.29 -33.79 16.20
C PRO A 414 4.43 -32.77 16.08
N THR A 415 5.20 -32.76 14.98
CA THR A 415 6.29 -31.79 14.81
C THR A 415 5.75 -30.39 14.55
N VAL A 416 4.68 -30.29 13.75
CA VAL A 416 3.98 -29.03 13.50
C VAL A 416 3.31 -28.50 14.77
N ALA A 417 2.65 -29.38 15.53
CA ALA A 417 2.05 -29.01 16.81
C ALA A 417 3.10 -28.51 17.82
N ALA A 418 4.26 -29.17 17.90
CA ALA A 418 5.38 -28.71 18.73
C ALA A 418 5.91 -27.34 18.26
N GLY A 419 6.01 -27.10 16.96
CA GLY A 419 6.41 -25.81 16.39
C GLY A 419 5.43 -24.68 16.72
N VAL A 420 4.13 -24.92 16.56
CA VAL A 420 3.06 -23.98 16.94
C VAL A 420 3.15 -23.64 18.42
N LEU A 421 3.24 -24.65 19.29
CA LEU A 421 3.37 -24.45 20.73
C LEU A 421 4.65 -23.69 21.10
N ALA A 422 5.78 -23.97 20.42
CA ALA A 422 7.02 -23.25 20.63
C ALA A 422 6.91 -21.77 20.25
N VAL A 423 6.25 -21.45 19.14
CA VAL A 423 6.00 -20.05 18.71
C VAL A 423 5.10 -19.34 19.71
N LEU A 424 4.01 -19.96 20.14
CA LEU A 424 3.09 -19.39 21.13
C LEU A 424 3.77 -19.22 22.49
N ALA A 425 4.55 -20.20 22.94
CA ALA A 425 5.32 -20.12 24.16
C ALA A 425 6.37 -19.00 24.08
N ALA A 426 7.10 -18.88 22.97
CA ALA A 426 8.08 -17.81 22.77
C ALA A 426 7.41 -16.43 22.80
N TYR A 427 6.23 -16.28 22.19
CA TYR A 427 5.45 -15.04 22.24
C TYR A 427 4.99 -14.70 23.67
N GLU A 428 4.44 -15.66 24.41
CA GLU A 428 4.00 -15.43 25.80
C GLU A 428 5.19 -15.17 26.75
N LEU A 429 6.32 -15.86 26.55
CA LEU A 429 7.54 -15.67 27.31
C LEU A 429 8.17 -14.31 27.01
N GLY A 430 8.12 -13.86 25.74
CA GLY A 430 8.50 -12.50 25.34
C GLY A 430 7.64 -11.42 26.02
N LEU A 431 6.32 -11.62 26.08
CA LEU A 431 5.43 -10.72 26.83
C LEU A 431 5.73 -10.71 28.33
N ALA A 432 6.05 -11.87 28.91
CA ALA A 432 6.41 -11.99 30.32
C ALA A 432 7.75 -11.31 30.65
N LEU A 433 8.78 -11.54 29.82
CA LEU A 433 10.09 -10.89 29.93
C LEU A 433 9.98 -9.36 29.80
N TRP A 434 9.14 -8.89 28.89
CA TRP A 434 8.93 -7.46 28.70
C TRP A 434 8.21 -6.82 29.89
N ARG A 435 7.22 -7.50 30.47
CA ARG A 435 6.60 -7.09 31.74
C ARG A 435 7.62 -7.03 32.87
N TRP A 436 8.46 -8.06 32.99
CA TRP A 436 9.47 -8.15 34.04
C TRP A 436 10.49 -7.02 33.93
N ARG A 437 11.06 -6.76 32.74
CA ARG A 437 11.98 -5.64 32.52
C ARG A 437 11.37 -4.27 32.82
N ARG A 438 10.07 -4.06 32.57
CA ARG A 438 9.38 -2.81 32.90
C ARG A 438 9.00 -2.68 34.38
N ALA A 439 9.04 -3.76 35.16
CA ALA A 439 8.80 -3.71 36.59
C ALA A 439 10.06 -3.31 37.39
N GLU A 440 11.24 -3.36 36.75
CA GLU A 440 12.53 -2.99 37.34
C GLU A 440 12.93 -1.52 37.08
N TYR A 441 12.23 -0.83 36.18
CA TYR A 441 12.34 0.62 35.92
C TYR A 441 11.09 1.33 36.41
#